data_AF-A0A0B0EMN0-F1
#
_entry.id   AF-A0A0B0EMN0-F1
#
_cell.length_a   1.000
_cell.length_b   1.000
_cell.length_c   1.000
_cell.angle_alpha   90.00
_cell.angle_beta   90.00
_cell.angle_gamma   90.00
#
_symmetry.space_group_name_H-M   'P 1'
#
loop_
_entity.id
_entity.type
_entity.pdbx_description
1 polymer ?
#
loop_
_entity_poly.entity_id
_entity_poly.type
_entity_poly.pdbx_seq_one_letter_code
_entity_poly.pdbx_strand_id
1 'polypeptide(L)'
;MSEFWFKLTRELTENHLITMEIDGIDKIIKEDKDLLRGRSMLVKKVEVIPVECVVRGYLAGSGWKEYKESGTVCNINLPDNLKESDKLPEPIFTPSTKATSGHDENISFEEVIKITGEEIAQELRQKSIEIYKKASEYALTKGIIISDTKFEWGKYEDRIILIDEVLTPDSSRFWPLESYSPGKPQPSFDKQFVRDHLEKSGWDKQSSPPSLPEDVIQITSKKYLEAFTKLTGEEIVK
;
A
#
# COMPACT_ATOMS: atom_id res chain seq x y z
N MET A 1 -3.03 10.23 6.61
CA MET A 1 -1.81 9.42 6.41
C MET A 1 -1.20 9.67 5.04
N SER A 2 -1.92 9.50 3.93
CA SER A 2 -1.38 9.75 2.58
C SER A 2 -0.75 11.14 2.42
N GLU A 3 -1.38 12.20 2.93
CA GLU A 3 -0.78 13.55 2.91
C GLU A 3 0.58 13.62 3.62
N PHE A 4 0.74 12.98 4.77
CA PHE A 4 2.01 12.90 5.47
C PHE A 4 3.08 12.28 4.56
N TRP A 5 2.75 11.17 3.90
CA TRP A 5 3.69 10.50 2.99
C TRP A 5 3.98 11.32 1.74
N PHE A 6 2.97 11.96 1.13
CA PHE A 6 3.16 12.89 0.01
C PHE A 6 4.12 14.02 0.39
N LYS A 7 4.03 14.57 1.61
CA LYS A 7 4.95 15.59 2.12
C LYS A 7 6.37 15.02 2.32
N LEU A 8 6.49 13.83 2.91
CA LEU A 8 7.79 13.20 3.20
C LEU A 8 8.56 12.81 1.92
N THR A 9 7.85 12.44 0.85
CA THR A 9 8.43 11.93 -0.40
C THR A 9 8.47 12.96 -1.53
N ARG A 10 8.04 14.19 -1.29
CA ARG A 10 7.93 15.27 -2.29
C ARG A 10 9.21 15.58 -3.09
N GLU A 11 10.38 15.30 -2.50
CA GLU A 11 11.68 15.51 -3.14
C GLU A 11 12.04 14.41 -4.14
N LEU A 12 11.41 13.23 -4.02
CA LEU A 12 11.62 12.09 -4.91
C LEU A 12 10.68 12.14 -6.11
N THR A 13 9.44 12.56 -5.90
CA THR A 13 8.45 12.64 -6.97
C THR A 13 7.39 13.69 -6.69
N GLU A 14 6.87 14.26 -7.77
CA GLU A 14 5.59 14.97 -7.75
C GLU A 14 4.45 13.99 -7.47
N ASN A 15 3.39 14.50 -6.83
CA ASN A 15 2.16 13.77 -6.57
C ASN A 15 0.92 14.55 -6.99
N HIS A 16 -0.23 13.88 -6.97
CA HIS A 16 -1.50 14.47 -7.40
C HIS A 16 -2.16 15.40 -6.37
N LEU A 17 -1.70 15.48 -5.13
CA LEU A 17 -2.37 16.23 -4.07
C LEU A 17 -2.31 17.74 -4.38
N ILE A 18 -3.47 18.38 -4.41
CA ILE A 18 -3.61 19.84 -4.48
C ILE A 18 -3.82 20.38 -3.07
N THR A 19 -4.81 19.86 -2.33
CA THR A 19 -5.09 20.26 -0.95
C THR A 19 -6.00 19.25 -0.24
N MET A 20 -5.91 19.19 1.10
CA MET A 20 -6.92 18.56 1.97
C MET A 20 -7.90 19.58 2.56
N GLU A 21 -7.62 20.89 2.41
CA GLU A 21 -8.44 21.98 2.94
C GLU A 21 -9.66 22.23 2.06
N ILE A 22 -10.71 21.43 2.28
CA ILE A 22 -11.95 21.51 1.50
C ILE A 22 -12.81 22.75 1.84
N ASP A 23 -12.55 23.39 2.98
CA ASP A 23 -13.36 24.52 3.46
C ASP A 23 -13.27 25.73 2.52
N GLY A 24 -12.13 25.89 1.82
CA GLY A 24 -11.92 26.92 0.79
C GLY A 24 -12.46 26.57 -0.60
N ILE A 25 -13.12 25.42 -0.78
CA ILE A 25 -13.66 25.02 -2.09
C ILE A 25 -15.11 25.49 -2.21
N ASP A 26 -15.34 26.51 -3.03
CA ASP A 26 -16.66 27.15 -3.23
C ASP A 26 -17.71 26.20 -3.85
N LYS A 27 -17.26 25.16 -4.57
CA LYS A 27 -18.14 24.19 -5.22
C LYS A 27 -18.74 23.15 -4.27
N ILE A 28 -18.26 23.07 -3.03
CA ILE A 28 -18.75 22.13 -2.01
C ILE A 28 -19.68 22.91 -1.08
N ILE A 29 -20.95 22.49 -1.02
CA ILE A 29 -21.92 23.10 -0.11
C ILE A 29 -21.60 22.73 1.34
N LYS A 30 -22.13 23.51 2.30
CA LYS A 30 -21.77 23.40 3.71
C LYS A 30 -22.07 22.02 4.29
N GLU A 31 -23.22 21.45 3.95
CA GLU A 31 -23.67 20.14 4.43
C GLU A 31 -22.71 19.01 4.01
N ASP A 32 -22.18 19.09 2.79
CA ASP A 32 -21.21 18.12 2.28
C ASP A 32 -19.84 18.31 2.94
N LYS A 33 -19.45 19.55 3.32
CA LYS A 33 -18.16 19.81 3.97
C LYS A 33 -18.00 19.02 5.27
N ASP A 34 -19.05 18.91 6.09
CA ASP A 34 -18.99 18.15 7.34
C ASP A 34 -18.80 16.64 7.10
N LEU A 35 -19.35 16.11 6.01
CA LEU A 35 -19.15 14.71 5.62
C LEU A 35 -17.78 14.45 4.99
N LEU A 36 -17.16 15.46 4.36
CA LEU A 36 -15.92 15.31 3.61
C LEU A 36 -14.66 15.68 4.42
N ARG A 37 -14.80 16.49 5.48
CA ARG A 37 -13.67 17.00 6.27
C ARG A 37 -12.83 15.86 6.88
N GLY A 38 -11.51 15.99 6.75
CA GLY A 38 -10.54 15.00 7.26
C GLY A 38 -10.48 13.68 6.50
N ARG A 39 -11.29 13.49 5.45
CA ARG A 39 -11.35 12.26 4.65
C ARG A 39 -11.44 12.48 3.14
N SER A 40 -11.15 13.69 2.69
CA SER A 40 -11.19 14.08 1.27
C SER A 40 -9.91 14.79 0.86
N MET A 41 -9.52 14.60 -0.39
CA MET A 41 -8.37 15.26 -1.01
C MET A 41 -8.82 15.83 -2.36
N LEU A 42 -8.50 17.09 -2.62
CA LEU A 42 -8.57 17.64 -3.97
C LEU A 42 -7.27 17.26 -4.69
N VAL A 43 -7.39 16.65 -5.86
CA VAL A 43 -6.27 16.07 -6.59
C VAL A 43 -6.27 16.46 -8.07
N LYS A 44 -5.09 16.42 -8.69
CA LYS A 44 -4.92 16.53 -10.14
C LYS A 44 -5.56 15.32 -10.82
N LYS A 45 -6.40 15.56 -11.82
CA LYS A 45 -6.89 14.50 -12.71
C LYS A 45 -5.77 14.10 -13.67
N VAL A 46 -5.50 12.81 -13.77
CA VAL A 46 -4.41 12.24 -14.56
C VAL A 46 -4.92 11.08 -15.42
N GLU A 47 -4.13 10.69 -16.41
CA GLU A 47 -4.29 9.39 -17.08
C GLU A 47 -3.59 8.32 -16.23
N VAL A 48 -4.34 7.35 -15.71
CA VAL A 48 -3.81 6.31 -14.83
C VAL A 48 -3.03 5.29 -15.64
N ILE A 49 -1.81 4.96 -15.19
CA ILE A 49 -1.05 3.86 -15.76
C ILE A 49 -1.62 2.55 -15.21
N PRO A 50 -2.03 1.58 -16.05
CA PRO A 50 -2.76 0.38 -15.63
C PRO A 50 -1.84 -0.71 -15.04
N VAL A 51 -0.95 -0.32 -14.13
CA VAL A 51 0.02 -1.20 -13.47
C VAL A 51 0.03 -0.89 -11.98
N GLU A 52 -0.26 -1.90 -11.16
CA GLU A 52 -0.06 -1.81 -9.72
C GLU A 52 1.42 -1.98 -9.41
N CYS A 53 2.04 -0.92 -8.93
CA CYS A 53 3.48 -0.87 -8.68
C CYS A 53 3.77 -1.34 -7.26
N VAL A 54 3.74 -2.66 -7.04
CA VAL A 54 4.03 -3.25 -5.73
C VAL A 54 5.53 -3.38 -5.51
N VAL A 55 6.01 -2.93 -4.35
CA VAL A 55 7.39 -3.10 -3.89
C VAL A 55 7.40 -3.90 -2.60
N ARG A 56 8.30 -4.88 -2.51
CA ARG A 56 8.46 -5.77 -1.36
C ARG A 56 9.87 -5.65 -0.81
N GLY A 57 10.00 -5.41 0.48
CA GLY A 57 11.28 -5.59 1.20
C GLY A 57 11.27 -6.80 2.11
N TYR A 58 10.12 -7.45 2.29
CA TYR A 58 9.98 -8.69 3.05
C TYR A 58 9.14 -9.70 2.27
N LEU A 59 9.41 -10.98 2.49
CA LEU A 59 8.75 -12.06 1.76
C LEU A 59 7.49 -12.55 2.49
N ALA A 60 6.34 -12.00 2.11
CA ALA A 60 5.04 -12.37 2.68
C ALA A 60 3.93 -12.39 1.61
N GLY A 61 2.74 -12.86 2.01
CA GLY A 61 1.55 -12.84 1.17
C GLY A 61 1.72 -13.63 -0.14
N SER A 62 1.27 -13.06 -1.26
CA SER A 62 1.38 -13.71 -2.58
C SER A 62 2.83 -13.97 -2.99
N GLY A 63 3.78 -13.08 -2.64
CA GLY A 63 5.19 -13.30 -2.93
C GLY A 63 5.78 -14.50 -2.20
N TRP A 64 5.39 -14.73 -0.93
CA TRP A 64 5.79 -15.94 -0.21
C TRP A 64 5.20 -17.22 -0.82
N LYS A 65 3.94 -17.18 -1.26
CA LYS A 65 3.29 -18.32 -1.91
C LYS A 65 4.03 -18.73 -3.19
N GLU A 66 4.31 -17.77 -4.07
CA GLU A 66 5.04 -18.00 -5.32
C GLU A 66 6.46 -18.53 -5.05
N TYR A 67 7.19 -17.90 -4.12
CA TYR A 67 8.55 -18.32 -3.78
C TYR A 67 8.62 -19.78 -3.30
N LYS A 68 7.64 -20.24 -2.50
CA LYS A 68 7.62 -21.66 -2.08
C LYS A 68 7.39 -22.63 -3.24
N GLU A 69 6.73 -22.19 -4.30
CA GLU A 69 6.38 -23.04 -5.44
C GLU A 69 7.52 -23.09 -6.46
N SER A 70 8.16 -21.96 -6.74
CA SER A 70 9.14 -21.83 -7.84
C SER A 70 10.49 -21.23 -7.46
N GLY A 71 10.67 -20.74 -6.22
CA GLY A 71 11.86 -19.98 -5.81
C GLY A 71 11.90 -18.56 -6.38
N THR A 72 10.82 -18.09 -7.01
CA THR A 72 10.75 -16.79 -7.68
C THR A 72 9.61 -15.92 -7.14
N VAL A 73 9.68 -14.62 -7.42
CA VAL A 73 8.53 -13.70 -7.32
C VAL A 73 8.50 -12.80 -8.55
N CYS A 74 7.42 -12.82 -9.34
CA CYS A 74 7.32 -12.09 -10.60
C CYS A 74 8.51 -12.37 -11.55
N ASN A 75 8.92 -13.64 -11.68
CA ASN A 75 10.11 -14.11 -12.40
C ASN A 75 11.48 -13.64 -11.85
N ILE A 76 11.51 -13.00 -10.69
CA ILE A 76 12.75 -12.62 -10.01
C ILE A 76 13.21 -13.81 -9.16
N ASN A 77 14.38 -14.37 -9.47
CA ASN A 77 15.01 -15.39 -8.63
C ASN A 77 15.41 -14.79 -7.29
N LEU A 78 14.99 -15.41 -6.20
CA LEU A 78 15.38 -15.04 -4.85
C LEU A 78 16.40 -16.02 -4.28
N PRO A 79 17.19 -15.61 -3.27
CA PRO A 79 18.10 -16.53 -2.57
C PRO A 79 17.39 -17.80 -2.08
N ASP A 80 18.12 -18.92 -2.05
CA ASP A 80 17.60 -20.16 -1.49
C ASP A 80 17.37 -20.07 0.03
N ASN A 81 16.50 -20.92 0.55
CA ASN A 81 16.23 -21.11 1.98
C ASN A 81 15.66 -19.89 2.73
N LEU A 82 15.03 -18.95 2.02
CA LEU A 82 14.24 -17.90 2.66
C LEU A 82 13.02 -18.50 3.37
N LYS A 83 12.66 -17.89 4.49
CA LYS A 83 11.52 -18.24 5.32
C LYS A 83 10.44 -17.17 5.20
N GLU A 84 9.23 -17.52 5.62
CA GLU A 84 8.12 -16.57 5.67
C GLU A 84 8.48 -15.33 6.49
N SER A 85 8.20 -14.16 5.93
CA SER A 85 8.50 -12.85 6.51
C SER A 85 9.99 -12.52 6.62
N ASP A 86 10.89 -13.24 5.96
CA ASP A 86 12.30 -12.83 5.87
C ASP A 86 12.44 -11.48 5.16
N LYS A 87 13.38 -10.67 5.65
CA LYS A 87 13.81 -9.45 4.96
C LYS A 87 14.59 -9.84 3.70
N LEU A 88 14.23 -9.25 2.57
CA LEU A 88 14.94 -9.44 1.31
C LEU A 88 16.29 -8.68 1.34
N PRO A 89 17.31 -9.15 0.62
CA PRO A 89 18.60 -8.46 0.51
C PRO A 89 18.45 -7.02 -0.01
N GLU A 90 17.58 -6.85 -1.00
CA GLU A 90 17.17 -5.56 -1.56
C GLU A 90 15.66 -5.57 -1.82
N PRO A 91 14.97 -4.42 -1.75
CA PRO A 91 13.58 -4.33 -2.17
C PRO A 91 13.42 -4.67 -3.65
N ILE A 92 12.38 -5.44 -3.96
CA ILE A 92 12.07 -5.90 -5.33
C ILE A 92 10.77 -5.27 -5.82
N PHE A 93 10.70 -4.99 -7.12
CA PHE A 93 9.51 -4.52 -7.80
C PHE A 93 8.74 -5.71 -8.38
N THR A 94 7.52 -5.94 -7.89
CA THR A 94 6.71 -7.13 -8.20
C THR A 94 5.34 -6.69 -8.71
N PRO A 95 5.24 -6.18 -9.94
CA PRO A 95 4.04 -5.52 -10.43
C PRO A 95 2.86 -6.49 -10.57
N SER A 96 1.64 -5.95 -10.53
CA SER A 96 0.42 -6.65 -10.93
C SER A 96 -0.37 -5.85 -11.97
N THR A 97 -1.18 -6.55 -12.77
CA THR A 97 -2.20 -5.88 -13.61
C THR A 97 -3.25 -5.23 -12.74
N LYS A 98 -3.82 -4.12 -13.21
CA LYS A 98 -5.01 -3.52 -12.60
C LYS A 98 -6.26 -4.15 -13.25
N ALA A 99 -6.87 -5.13 -12.61
CA ALA A 99 -8.02 -5.83 -13.18
C ALA A 99 -9.28 -4.94 -13.16
N THR A 100 -10.01 -4.88 -14.28
CA THR A 100 -11.33 -4.20 -14.33
C THR A 100 -12.46 -5.07 -13.78
N SER A 101 -12.23 -6.38 -13.69
CA SER A 101 -13.05 -7.36 -12.99
C SER A 101 -12.18 -8.57 -12.59
N GLY A 102 -12.45 -9.15 -11.41
CA GLY A 102 -11.63 -10.25 -10.87
C GLY A 102 -10.55 -9.78 -9.88
N HIS A 103 -9.47 -10.55 -9.76
CA HIS A 103 -8.34 -10.25 -8.89
C HIS A 103 -7.15 -9.76 -9.72
N ASP A 104 -6.33 -8.86 -9.16
CA ASP A 104 -5.08 -8.43 -9.77
C ASP A 104 -4.10 -9.60 -9.89
N GLU A 105 -3.47 -9.74 -11.05
CA GLU A 105 -2.54 -10.83 -11.35
C GLU A 105 -1.11 -10.31 -11.33
N ASN A 106 -0.22 -11.02 -10.62
CA ASN A 106 1.23 -10.74 -10.66
C ASN A 106 1.72 -10.85 -12.12
N ILE A 107 2.46 -9.85 -12.58
CA ILE A 107 3.09 -9.84 -13.89
C ILE A 107 4.59 -9.65 -13.77
N SER A 108 5.32 -10.03 -14.82
CA SER A 108 6.76 -9.80 -14.87
C SER A 108 7.07 -8.36 -15.29
N PHE A 109 8.31 -7.92 -15.08
CA PHE A 109 8.75 -6.61 -15.52
C PHE A 109 8.70 -6.46 -17.04
N GLU A 110 8.96 -7.55 -17.78
CA GLU A 110 8.83 -7.58 -19.25
C GLU A 110 7.40 -7.32 -19.70
N GLU A 111 6.40 -7.77 -18.93
CA GLU A 111 5.01 -7.49 -19.23
C GLU A 111 4.66 -6.02 -18.99
N VAL A 112 5.21 -5.41 -17.93
CA VAL A 112 5.11 -3.95 -17.72
C VAL A 112 5.70 -3.18 -18.90
N ILE A 113 6.87 -3.60 -19.41
CA ILE A 113 7.48 -2.98 -20.60
C ILE A 113 6.54 -3.07 -21.82
N LYS A 114 5.84 -4.19 -22.02
CA LYS A 114 4.86 -4.31 -23.12
C LYS A 114 3.68 -3.38 -22.95
N ILE A 115 3.24 -3.14 -21.72
CA ILE A 115 2.09 -2.27 -21.40
C ILE A 115 2.46 -0.79 -21.54
N THR A 116 3.62 -0.38 -21.01
CA THR A 116 3.96 1.04 -20.82
C THR A 116 5.08 1.54 -21.73
N GLY A 117 5.81 0.64 -22.39
CA GLY A 117 7.12 0.95 -22.97
C GLY A 117 8.25 0.91 -21.93
N GLU A 118 9.47 0.75 -22.42
CA GLU A 118 10.66 0.52 -21.58
C GLU A 118 10.99 1.70 -20.66
N GLU A 119 10.99 2.92 -21.20
CA GLU A 119 11.35 4.13 -20.43
C GLU A 119 10.42 4.33 -19.24
N ILE A 120 9.10 4.25 -19.46
CA ILE A 120 8.09 4.39 -18.39
C ILE A 120 8.21 3.22 -17.40
N ALA A 121 8.38 1.98 -17.87
CA ALA A 121 8.53 0.83 -16.98
C ALA A 121 9.73 0.99 -16.03
N GLN A 122 10.87 1.46 -16.55
CA GLN A 122 12.06 1.75 -15.76
C GLN A 122 11.81 2.85 -14.74
N GLU A 123 11.16 3.95 -15.14
CA GLU A 123 10.82 5.05 -14.23
C GLU A 123 9.90 4.59 -13.09
N LEU A 124 8.84 3.83 -13.40
CA LEU A 124 7.91 3.28 -12.41
C LEU A 124 8.63 2.41 -11.38
N ARG A 125 9.49 1.50 -11.86
CA ARG A 125 10.28 0.62 -10.99
C ARG A 125 11.21 1.43 -10.09
N GLN A 126 11.98 2.35 -10.67
CA GLN A 126 12.97 3.15 -9.95
C GLN A 126 12.30 3.99 -8.87
N LYS A 127 11.29 4.80 -9.23
CA LYS A 127 10.61 5.68 -8.29
C LYS A 127 9.89 4.91 -7.19
N SER A 128 9.24 3.80 -7.52
CA SER A 128 8.55 2.96 -6.54
C SER A 128 9.53 2.40 -5.50
N ILE A 129 10.69 1.90 -5.94
CA ILE A 129 11.72 1.38 -5.04
C ILE A 129 12.32 2.49 -4.17
N GLU A 130 12.62 3.66 -4.74
CA GLU A 130 13.16 4.81 -3.99
C GLU A 130 12.20 5.28 -2.89
N ILE A 131 10.91 5.42 -3.21
CA ILE A 131 9.88 5.81 -2.25
C ILE A 131 9.74 4.76 -1.16
N TYR A 132 9.69 3.47 -1.53
CA TYR A 132 9.64 2.39 -0.56
C TYR A 132 10.84 2.39 0.38
N LYS A 133 12.07 2.56 -0.14
CA LYS A 133 13.29 2.63 0.67
C LYS A 133 13.21 3.77 1.69
N LYS A 134 12.93 5.00 1.24
CA LYS A 134 12.80 6.17 2.12
C LYS A 134 11.71 5.97 3.18
N ALA A 135 10.55 5.43 2.79
CA ALA A 135 9.44 5.21 3.70
C ALA A 135 9.69 4.09 4.72
N SER A 136 10.28 2.97 4.27
CA SER A 136 10.60 1.83 5.13
C SER A 136 11.68 2.19 6.15
N GLU A 137 12.71 2.94 5.75
CA GLU A 137 13.73 3.47 6.67
C GLU A 137 13.10 4.39 7.71
N TYR A 138 12.24 5.33 7.29
CA TYR A 138 11.53 6.21 8.22
C TYR A 138 10.64 5.42 9.19
N ALA A 139 9.80 4.51 8.68
CA ALA A 139 8.87 3.74 9.49
C ALA A 139 9.58 2.84 10.53
N LEU A 140 10.75 2.30 10.18
CA LEU A 140 11.58 1.53 11.11
C LEU A 140 11.96 2.37 12.33
N THR A 141 12.29 3.66 12.15
CA THR A 141 12.57 4.58 13.29
C THR A 141 11.35 4.80 14.20
N LYS A 142 10.14 4.53 13.69
CA LYS A 142 8.87 4.60 14.40
C LYS A 142 8.39 3.25 14.94
N GLY A 143 9.23 2.21 14.85
CA GLY A 143 8.90 0.86 15.32
C GLY A 143 7.90 0.13 14.42
N ILE A 144 7.81 0.50 13.14
CA ILE A 144 6.95 -0.14 12.15
C ILE A 144 7.80 -0.68 10.99
N ILE A 145 7.60 -1.94 10.64
CA ILE A 145 8.12 -2.52 9.41
C ILE A 145 7.05 -2.36 8.32
N ILE A 146 7.45 -1.83 7.17
CA ILE A 146 6.64 -1.88 5.94
C ILE A 146 7.11 -3.11 5.16
N SER A 147 6.36 -4.20 5.21
CA SER A 147 6.71 -5.44 4.49
C SER A 147 6.74 -5.22 2.98
N ASP A 148 5.65 -4.62 2.51
CA ASP A 148 5.40 -4.31 1.11
C ASP A 148 4.34 -3.20 1.02
N THR A 149 4.27 -2.57 -0.13
CA THR A 149 3.31 -1.52 -0.46
C THR A 149 2.97 -1.54 -1.94
N LYS A 150 1.75 -1.12 -2.29
CA LYS A 150 1.33 -0.80 -3.66
C LYS A 150 1.41 0.70 -3.88
N PHE A 151 1.99 1.12 -5.01
CA PHE A 151 1.86 2.47 -5.54
C PHE A 151 1.05 2.47 -6.83
N GLU A 152 0.41 3.60 -7.10
CA GLU A 152 -0.19 3.88 -8.40
C GLU A 152 0.41 5.16 -8.98
N TRP A 153 0.50 5.18 -10.30
CA TRP A 153 1.14 6.25 -11.04
C TRP A 153 0.22 6.75 -12.14
N GLY A 154 0.31 8.04 -12.42
CA GLY A 154 -0.45 8.67 -13.49
C GLY A 154 0.43 9.57 -14.35
N LYS A 155 0.07 9.65 -15.62
CA LYS A 155 0.62 10.62 -16.55
C LYS A 155 -0.12 11.94 -16.40
N TYR A 156 0.64 12.98 -16.06
CA TYR A 156 0.17 14.36 -15.99
C TYR A 156 1.03 15.20 -16.93
N GLU A 157 0.46 15.55 -18.08
CA GLU A 157 1.20 16.13 -19.21
C GLU A 157 2.33 15.16 -19.63
N ASP A 158 3.59 15.59 -19.61
CA ASP A 158 4.75 14.77 -19.96
C ASP A 158 5.46 14.15 -18.74
N ARG A 159 4.82 14.16 -17.56
CA ARG A 159 5.41 13.70 -16.29
C ARG A 159 4.66 12.51 -15.71
N ILE A 160 5.41 11.60 -15.07
CA ILE A 160 4.85 10.54 -14.23
C ILE A 160 4.82 11.00 -12.77
N ILE A 161 3.62 11.05 -12.20
CA ILE A 161 3.38 11.52 -10.84
C ILE A 161 2.71 10.44 -9.98
N LEU A 162 3.00 10.47 -8.68
CA LEU A 162 2.42 9.55 -7.70
C LEU A 162 0.96 9.92 -7.43
N ILE A 163 0.07 8.94 -7.51
CA ILE A 163 -1.38 9.13 -7.31
C ILE A 163 -1.92 8.15 -6.26
N ASP A 164 -3.25 8.07 -6.17
CA ASP A 164 -3.97 7.19 -5.26
C ASP A 164 -3.63 7.45 -3.77
N GLU A 165 -3.85 6.47 -2.90
CA GLU A 165 -3.35 6.51 -1.54
C GLU A 165 -1.92 5.97 -1.46
N VAL A 166 -1.15 6.47 -0.49
CA VAL A 166 0.28 6.16 -0.38
C VAL A 166 0.59 5.72 1.02
N LEU A 167 1.15 4.51 1.14
CA LEU A 167 1.69 3.94 2.39
C LEU A 167 0.68 4.00 3.53
N THR A 168 -0.52 3.49 3.30
CA THR A 168 -1.57 3.33 4.30
C THR A 168 -1.68 1.86 4.70
N PRO A 169 -2.38 1.51 5.80
CA PRO A 169 -2.64 0.11 6.13
C PRO A 169 -3.50 -0.63 5.08
N ASP A 170 -4.11 0.10 4.13
CA ASP A 170 -4.88 -0.49 3.04
C ASP A 170 -4.00 -0.81 1.83
N SER A 171 -3.03 0.05 1.51
CA SER A 171 -2.09 -0.16 0.40
C SER A 171 -0.78 -0.85 0.84
N SER A 172 -0.54 -1.03 2.13
CA SER A 172 0.69 -1.58 2.70
C SER A 172 0.45 -2.59 3.81
N ARG A 173 1.36 -3.55 3.95
CA ARG A 173 1.43 -4.42 5.13
C ARG A 173 2.38 -3.83 6.17
N PHE A 174 1.82 -3.46 7.32
CA PHE A 174 2.57 -2.89 8.43
C PHE A 174 2.70 -3.88 9.59
N TRP A 175 3.92 -4.15 10.03
CA TRP A 175 4.19 -5.02 11.17
C TRP A 175 4.82 -4.25 12.33
N PRO A 176 4.48 -4.56 13.59
CA PRO A 176 5.16 -3.99 14.75
C PRO A 176 6.57 -4.56 14.85
N LEU A 177 7.59 -3.70 14.82
CA LEU A 177 9.00 -4.09 14.88
C LEU A 177 9.32 -4.93 16.12
N GLU A 178 8.73 -4.58 17.28
CA GLU A 178 8.93 -5.29 18.56
C GLU A 178 8.50 -6.76 18.53
N SER A 179 7.55 -7.10 17.66
CA SER A 179 6.96 -8.44 17.55
C SER A 179 7.47 -9.22 16.33
N TYR A 180 8.31 -8.59 15.52
CA TYR A 180 8.79 -9.16 14.28
C TYR A 180 9.69 -10.39 14.53
N SER A 181 9.34 -11.49 13.89
CA SER A 181 10.08 -12.74 13.99
C SER A 181 9.91 -13.54 12.71
N PRO A 182 10.93 -13.60 11.84
CA PRO A 182 10.87 -14.39 10.61
C PRO A 182 10.62 -15.88 10.85
N GLY A 183 10.15 -16.58 9.83
CA GLY A 183 9.74 -17.99 9.86
C GLY A 183 8.28 -18.25 10.20
N LYS A 184 7.45 -17.20 10.30
CA LYS A 184 6.01 -17.30 10.56
C LYS A 184 5.25 -16.09 10.01
N PRO A 185 3.91 -16.12 9.96
CA PRO A 185 3.10 -14.93 9.75
C PRO A 185 3.34 -13.88 10.85
N GLN A 186 3.30 -12.59 10.49
CA GLN A 186 3.48 -11.48 11.41
C GLN A 186 2.14 -10.89 11.86
N PRO A 187 2.06 -10.34 13.08
CA PRO A 187 0.94 -9.46 13.46
C PRO A 187 0.91 -8.26 12.51
N SER A 188 -0.27 -7.88 12.03
CA SER A 188 -0.42 -6.71 11.16
C SER A 188 -1.23 -5.61 11.83
N PHE A 189 -0.91 -4.36 11.48
CA PHE A 189 -1.78 -3.21 11.78
C PHE A 189 -2.98 -3.11 10.82
N ASP A 190 -3.06 -3.99 9.82
CA ASP A 190 -4.08 -3.97 8.78
C ASP A 190 -5.30 -4.87 9.08
N LYS A 191 -6.06 -5.15 8.01
CA LYS A 191 -7.30 -5.93 7.93
C LYS A 191 -7.22 -7.37 8.46
N GLN A 192 -6.11 -7.81 9.07
CA GLN A 192 -5.96 -9.18 9.56
C GLN A 192 -7.06 -9.60 10.55
N PHE A 193 -7.50 -8.72 11.47
CA PHE A 193 -8.59 -9.04 12.41
C PHE A 193 -9.93 -9.26 11.71
N VAL A 194 -10.20 -8.46 10.68
CA VAL A 194 -11.40 -8.60 9.83
C VAL A 194 -11.34 -9.90 9.03
N ARG A 195 -10.17 -10.22 8.43
CA ARG A 195 -9.96 -11.46 7.68
C ARG A 195 -10.14 -12.69 8.56
N ASP A 196 -9.50 -12.71 9.73
CA ASP A 196 -9.61 -13.81 10.69
C ASP A 196 -11.05 -14.00 11.17
N HIS A 197 -11.78 -12.92 11.38
CA HIS A 197 -13.20 -12.98 11.74
C HIS A 197 -14.05 -13.59 10.62
N LEU A 198 -13.89 -13.11 9.38
CA LEU A 198 -14.64 -13.60 8.22
C LEU A 198 -14.31 -15.06 7.88
N GLU A 199 -13.07 -15.50 8.09
CA GLU A 199 -12.71 -16.92 7.93
C GLU A 199 -13.34 -17.79 9.02
N LYS A 200 -13.37 -17.31 10.26
CA LYS A 200 -14.02 -18.03 11.38
C LYS A 200 -15.54 -18.01 11.32
N SER A 201 -16.15 -17.02 10.64
CA SER A 201 -17.60 -16.92 10.52
C SER A 201 -18.20 -17.97 9.56
N GLY A 202 -17.37 -18.73 8.85
CA GLY A 202 -17.82 -19.71 7.86
C GLY A 202 -18.37 -19.08 6.58
N TRP A 203 -18.01 -17.82 6.30
CA TRP A 203 -18.46 -17.13 5.09
C TRP A 203 -17.87 -17.78 3.83
N ASP A 204 -18.72 -18.05 2.85
CA ASP A 204 -18.39 -18.77 1.60
C ASP A 204 -17.55 -17.94 0.61
N LYS A 205 -17.26 -16.67 0.93
CA LYS A 205 -16.52 -15.70 0.09
C LYS A 205 -17.21 -15.41 -1.26
N GLN A 206 -18.48 -15.79 -1.43
CA GLN A 206 -19.28 -15.53 -2.64
C GLN A 206 -20.55 -14.73 -2.34
N SER A 207 -21.17 -14.98 -1.19
CA SER A 207 -22.33 -14.25 -0.68
C SER A 207 -21.94 -12.90 -0.08
N SER A 208 -22.91 -12.05 0.27
CA SER A 208 -22.63 -10.84 1.03
C SER A 208 -21.98 -11.19 2.38
N PRO A 209 -20.86 -10.55 2.76
CA PRO A 209 -20.19 -10.85 4.02
C PRO A 209 -21.09 -10.49 5.22
N PRO A 210 -20.99 -11.25 6.33
CA PRO A 210 -21.74 -10.93 7.54
C PRO A 210 -21.26 -9.59 8.14
N SER A 211 -22.13 -8.96 8.93
CA SER A 211 -21.77 -7.78 9.72
C SER A 211 -20.62 -8.09 10.69
N LEU A 212 -19.70 -7.15 10.85
CA LEU A 212 -18.61 -7.28 11.80
C LEU A 212 -19.09 -6.98 13.23
N PRO A 213 -18.70 -7.80 14.22
CA PRO A 213 -18.88 -7.48 15.63
C PRO A 213 -18.19 -6.18 16.05
N GLU A 214 -18.75 -5.51 17.06
CA GLU A 214 -18.24 -4.23 17.55
C GLU A 214 -16.78 -4.32 18.02
N ASP A 215 -16.37 -5.41 18.66
CA ASP A 215 -14.99 -5.61 19.11
C ASP A 215 -14.00 -5.69 17.93
N VAL A 216 -14.40 -6.32 16.82
CA VAL A 216 -13.59 -6.36 15.58
C VAL A 216 -13.48 -4.97 14.95
N ILE A 217 -14.56 -4.19 14.96
CA ILE A 217 -14.56 -2.80 14.46
C ILE A 217 -13.62 -1.94 15.31
N GLN A 218 -13.76 -2.00 16.63
CA GLN A 218 -12.96 -1.20 17.56
C GLN A 218 -11.47 -1.56 17.52
N ILE A 219 -11.12 -2.85 17.51
CA ILE A 219 -9.72 -3.27 17.45
C ILE A 219 -9.06 -2.87 16.13
N THR A 220 -9.80 -2.99 15.01
CA THR A 220 -9.32 -2.56 13.69
C THR A 220 -9.11 -1.05 13.68
N SER A 221 -10.10 -0.27 14.11
CA SER A 221 -9.98 1.19 14.18
C SER A 221 -8.80 1.64 15.06
N LYS A 222 -8.61 0.99 16.21
CA LYS A 222 -7.48 1.27 17.11
C LYS A 222 -6.13 1.01 16.43
N LYS A 223 -6.01 -0.06 15.63
CA LYS A 223 -4.76 -0.40 14.94
C LYS A 223 -4.40 0.59 13.83
N TYR A 224 -5.40 1.07 13.09
CA TYR A 224 -5.20 2.14 12.10
C TYR A 224 -4.75 3.44 12.77
N LEU A 225 -5.38 3.82 13.88
CA LEU A 225 -4.99 5.02 14.65
C LEU A 225 -3.61 4.87 15.28
N GLU A 226 -3.24 3.69 15.78
CA GLU A 226 -1.92 3.41 16.32
C GLU A 226 -0.83 3.57 15.25
N ALA A 227 -1.04 2.99 14.06
CA ALA A 227 -0.11 3.15 12.94
C ALA A 227 -0.01 4.60 12.50
N PHE A 228 -1.14 5.31 12.40
CA PHE A 228 -1.15 6.74 12.09
C PHE A 228 -0.33 7.55 13.09
N THR A 229 -0.64 7.42 14.38
CA THR A 229 0.01 8.18 15.44
C THR A 229 1.52 7.92 15.48
N LYS A 230 1.94 6.65 15.34
CA LYS A 230 3.38 6.30 15.31
C LYS A 230 4.10 6.91 14.10
N LEU A 231 3.48 6.88 12.93
CA LEU A 231 4.10 7.35 11.69
C LEU A 231 4.11 8.88 11.59
N THR A 232 3.00 9.54 11.90
CA THR A 232 2.86 11.00 11.71
C THR A 232 3.23 11.80 12.94
N GLY A 233 3.13 11.22 14.14
CA GLY A 233 3.21 11.94 15.41
C GLY A 233 1.96 12.77 15.73
N GLU A 234 0.89 12.63 14.95
CA GLU A 234 -0.38 13.34 15.13
C GLU A 234 -1.46 12.42 15.69
N GLU A 235 -2.47 13.01 16.34
CA GLU A 235 -3.66 12.30 16.82
C GLU A 235 -4.91 12.77 16.07
N ILE A 236 -5.78 11.84 15.70
CA ILE A 236 -7.10 12.17 15.14
C ILE A 236 -8.07 12.30 16.31
N VAL A 237 -8.42 13.53 16.67
CA VAL A 237 -9.49 13.80 17.63
C VAL A 237 -10.81 13.62 16.88
N LYS A 238 -11.62 12.64 17.33
CA LYS A 238 -12.98 12.43 16.82
C LYS A 238 -13.95 13.43 17.44
#